data_AF-Q4SS39-F1
#
_entry.id   AF-Q4SS39-F1
#
_cell.length_a   1.000
_cell.length_b   1.000
_cell.length_c   1.000
_cell.angle_alpha   90.00
_cell.angle_beta   90.00
_cell.angle_gamma   90.00
#
_symmetry.space_group_name_H-M   'P 1'
#
loop_
_entity.id
_entity.type
_entity.pdbx_description
1 polymer ?
#
loop_
_entity_poly.entity_id
_entity_poly.type
_entity_poly.pdbx_seq_one_letter_code
_entity_poly.pdbx_strand_id
1 'polypeptide(L)'
;MKTAEDNISELEKGMVSIIQIFHKYSGHKCTLKKAELRDLINNEMSTFIKKIQENETLDELFSDLDQNGDLEIDFKEFIALIAMVTSACEELFVPDNS
;
A
#
# COMPACT_ATOMS: atom_id res chain seq x y z
N MET A 1 -16.16 18.60 18.95
CA MET A 1 -16.78 18.32 17.64
C MET A 1 -16.64 16.83 17.41
N LYS A 2 -17.72 16.06 17.61
CA LYS A 2 -17.76 14.60 17.36
C LYS A 2 -18.29 14.44 15.94
N THR A 3 -17.52 13.84 15.04
CA THR A 3 -17.91 13.67 13.63
C THR A 3 -17.96 12.18 13.31
N ALA A 4 -19.17 11.69 13.06
CA ALA A 4 -19.49 10.57 12.17
C ALA A 4 -18.74 9.22 12.32
N GLU A 5 -18.33 8.80 13.52
CA GLU A 5 -17.66 7.51 13.70
C GLU A 5 -18.59 6.27 13.67
N ASP A 6 -19.92 6.43 13.66
CA ASP A 6 -20.85 5.30 13.91
C ASP A 6 -21.59 4.73 12.68
N ASN A 7 -21.26 5.07 11.43
CA ASN A 7 -21.94 4.49 10.24
C ASN A 7 -21.07 4.36 8.98
N ILE A 8 -19.79 4.02 9.13
CA ILE A 8 -18.93 3.62 7.99
C ILE A 8 -18.90 2.09 7.91
N SER A 9 -19.20 1.56 6.73
CA SER A 9 -19.11 0.13 6.42
C SER A 9 -17.67 -0.39 6.56
N GLU A 10 -17.49 -1.71 6.69
CA GLU A 10 -16.15 -2.30 6.79
C GLU A 10 -15.27 -1.98 5.56
N LEU A 11 -15.88 -1.89 4.37
CA LEU A 11 -15.16 -1.47 3.17
C LEU A 11 -14.68 -0.02 3.27
N GLU A 12 -15.54 0.90 3.71
CA GLU A 12 -15.17 2.31 3.91
C GLU A 12 -14.08 2.45 4.99
N LYS A 13 -14.16 1.67 6.07
CA LYS A 13 -13.08 1.61 7.08
C LYS A 13 -11.77 1.15 6.46
N GLY A 14 -11.81 0.13 5.61
CA GLY A 14 -10.64 -0.35 4.85
C GLY A 14 -10.05 0.75 3.97
N MET A 15 -10.88 1.45 3.19
CA MET A 15 -10.45 2.57 2.35
C MET A 15 -9.83 3.71 3.17
N VAL A 16 -10.45 4.10 4.28
CA VAL A 16 -9.88 5.12 5.18
C VAL A 16 -8.55 4.66 5.77
N SER A 17 -8.42 3.38 6.11
CA SER A 17 -7.19 2.80 6.66
C SER A 17 -6.06 2.88 5.62
N ILE A 18 -6.32 2.54 4.36
CA ILE A 18 -5.34 2.65 3.26
C ILE A 18 -4.86 4.10 3.11
N ILE A 19 -5.79 5.07 3.12
CA ILE A 19 -5.47 6.51 3.02
C ILE A 19 -4.63 6.97 4.21
N GLN A 20 -5.00 6.58 5.43
CA GLN A 20 -4.29 6.96 6.66
C GLN A 20 -2.87 6.39 6.68
N ILE A 21 -2.70 5.13 6.27
CA ILE A 21 -1.38 4.49 6.17
C ILE A 21 -0.53 5.23 5.14
N PHE A 22 -1.06 5.53 3.95
CA PHE A 22 -0.30 6.30 2.96
C PHE A 22 0.20 7.63 3.54
N HIS A 23 -0.68 8.41 4.16
CA HIS A 23 -0.32 9.72 4.74
C HIS A 23 0.65 9.62 5.92
N LYS A 24 0.61 8.52 6.69
CA LYS A 24 1.56 8.25 7.77
C LYS A 24 3.00 8.16 7.26
N TYR A 25 3.22 7.59 6.08
CA TYR A 25 4.56 7.42 5.50
C TYR A 25 4.94 8.53 4.51
N SER A 26 3.98 9.12 3.79
CA SER A 26 4.24 10.21 2.83
C SER A 26 4.52 11.56 3.50
N GLY A 27 4.22 11.66 4.79
CA GLY A 27 4.32 12.89 5.57
C GLY A 27 3.61 14.06 4.89
N HIS A 28 4.28 15.22 4.88
CA HIS A 28 3.72 16.48 4.36
C HIS A 28 3.72 16.60 2.83
N LYS A 29 4.43 15.72 2.12
CA LYS A 29 4.58 15.83 0.66
C LYS A 29 3.48 15.12 -0.13
N CYS A 30 2.68 14.28 0.55
CA CYS A 30 1.65 13.44 -0.08
C CYS A 30 2.20 12.52 -1.19
N THR A 31 3.49 12.23 -1.14
CA THR A 31 4.20 11.29 -2.00
C THR A 31 5.17 10.46 -1.16
N LEU A 32 5.48 9.23 -1.59
CA LEU A 32 6.43 8.34 -0.94
C LEU A 32 7.72 8.29 -1.74
N LYS A 33 8.84 8.52 -1.06
CA LYS A 33 10.16 8.18 -1.58
C LYS A 33 10.42 6.70 -1.39
N LYS A 34 11.39 6.19 -2.12
CA LYS A 34 11.84 4.80 -2.06
C LYS A 34 12.10 4.27 -0.64
N ALA A 35 12.70 5.08 0.23
CA ALA A 35 12.93 4.70 1.63
C ALA A 35 11.61 4.60 2.43
N GLU A 36 10.68 5.52 2.20
CA GLU A 36 9.37 5.54 2.86
C GLU A 36 8.49 4.37 2.37
N LEU A 37 8.53 4.06 1.08
CA LEU A 37 7.89 2.89 0.50
C LEU A 37 8.43 1.59 1.12
N ARG A 38 9.75 1.49 1.29
CA ARG A 38 10.39 0.33 1.95
C ARG A 38 9.88 0.13 3.37
N ASP A 39 9.83 1.21 4.14
CA ASP A 39 9.37 1.15 5.53
C ASP A 39 7.87 0.83 5.61
N LEU A 40 7.06 1.34 4.69
CA LEU A 40 5.64 1.01 4.59
C LEU A 40 5.45 -0.49 4.34
N ILE A 41 6.10 -1.04 3.31
CA ILE A 41 5.98 -2.46 2.96
C ILE A 41 6.44 -3.36 4.11
N ASN A 42 7.59 -3.04 4.71
CA ASN A 42 8.15 -3.86 5.78
C ASN A 42 7.37 -3.81 7.10
N ASN A 43 6.60 -2.75 7.34
CA ASN A 43 5.85 -2.58 8.59
C ASN A 43 4.38 -2.99 8.44
N GLU A 44 3.73 -2.60 7.34
CA GLU A 44 2.28 -2.77 7.15
C GLU A 44 1.94 -4.02 6.33
N MET A 45 2.89 -4.53 5.51
CA MET A 45 2.66 -5.68 4.60
C MET A 45 3.59 -6.86 4.88
N SER A 46 4.24 -6.92 6.04
CA SER A 46 5.27 -7.92 6.37
C SER A 46 4.85 -9.39 6.25
N THR A 47 3.55 -9.68 6.31
CA THR A 47 2.98 -11.02 6.16
C THR A 47 2.64 -11.37 4.71
N PHE A 48 2.34 -10.38 3.88
CA PHE A 48 1.96 -10.56 2.48
C PHE A 48 3.16 -10.45 1.55
N ILE A 49 4.06 -9.52 1.84
CA ILE A 49 5.32 -9.32 1.15
C ILE A 49 6.43 -9.73 2.11
N LYS A 50 7.19 -10.78 1.77
CA LYS A 50 8.41 -11.12 2.52
C LYS A 50 9.27 -9.86 2.58
N LYS A 51 9.74 -9.51 3.79
CA LYS A 51 10.54 -8.30 4.04
C LYS A 51 11.49 -8.03 2.88
N ILE A 52 11.37 -6.85 2.28
CA ILE A 52 12.25 -6.42 1.20
C ILE A 52 13.60 -6.07 1.83
N GLN A 53 14.47 -7.08 1.86
CA GLN A 53 15.85 -6.95 2.35
C GLN A 53 16.79 -6.54 1.21
N GLU A 54 16.48 -6.96 -0.01
CA GLU A 54 17.27 -6.70 -1.21
C GLU A 54 16.86 -5.35 -1.81
N ASN A 55 17.86 -4.49 -2.04
CA ASN A 55 17.62 -3.20 -2.68
C ASN A 55 17.12 -3.41 -4.11
N GLU A 56 17.65 -4.37 -4.88
CA GLU A 56 17.22 -4.61 -6.27
C GLU A 56 15.71 -4.87 -6.40
N THR A 57 15.12 -5.70 -5.54
CA THR A 57 13.66 -5.93 -5.56
C THR A 57 12.86 -4.67 -5.23
N LEU A 58 13.36 -3.82 -4.32
CA LEU A 58 12.74 -2.53 -4.04
C LEU A 58 12.87 -1.58 -5.23
N ASP A 59 14.01 -1.60 -5.92
CA ASP A 59 14.31 -0.76 -7.07
C ASP A 59 13.40 -1.09 -8.25
N GLU A 60 13.24 -2.38 -8.55
CA GLU A 60 12.31 -2.87 -9.57
C GLU A 60 10.87 -2.50 -9.22
N LEU A 61 10.42 -2.81 -8.00
CA LEU A 61 9.07 -2.46 -7.55
C LEU A 61 8.83 -0.95 -7.60
N PHE A 62 9.80 -0.14 -7.18
CA PHE A 62 9.67 1.32 -7.23
C PHE A 62 9.56 1.80 -8.69
N SER A 63 10.39 1.26 -9.59
CA SER A 63 10.33 1.60 -11.01
C SER A 63 9.03 1.15 -11.67
N ASP A 64 8.43 0.05 -11.23
CA ASP A 64 7.15 -0.44 -11.72
C ASP A 64 5.97 0.40 -11.21
N LEU A 65 6.10 1.03 -10.04
CA LEU A 65 5.07 1.88 -9.46
C LEU A 65 5.17 3.34 -9.91
N ASP A 66 6.37 3.89 -10.10
CA ASP A 66 6.64 5.25 -10.59
C ASP A 66 6.33 5.36 -12.09
N GLN A 67 5.05 5.35 -12.42
CA GLN A 67 4.56 5.37 -13.80
C GLN A 67 4.76 6.73 -14.47
N ASN A 68 4.83 7.79 -13.66
CA ASN A 68 4.99 9.15 -14.15
C ASN A 68 6.49 9.55 -14.30
N GLY A 69 7.40 8.84 -13.64
CA GLY A 69 8.84 9.00 -13.72
C GLY A 69 9.40 10.17 -12.90
N ASP A 70 8.70 10.62 -11.86
CA ASP A 70 9.10 11.74 -11.00
C ASP A 70 9.97 11.34 -9.79
N LEU A 71 10.26 10.04 -9.66
CA LEU A 71 11.03 9.45 -8.57
C LEU A 71 10.36 9.58 -7.20
N GLU A 72 9.04 9.79 -7.18
CA GLU A 72 8.19 9.73 -6.01
C GLU A 72 6.96 8.84 -6.34
N ILE A 73 6.29 8.31 -5.31
CA ILE A 73 5.08 7.50 -5.48
C ILE A 73 3.89 8.27 -4.93
N ASP A 74 2.98 8.66 -5.80
CA ASP A 74 1.75 9.31 -5.41
C ASP A 74 0.69 8.30 -4.88
N PHE A 75 -0.45 8.80 -4.42
CA PHE A 75 -1.49 7.92 -3.89
C PHE A 75 -2.07 6.95 -4.94
N LYS A 76 -2.12 7.34 -6.22
CA LYS A 76 -2.65 6.49 -7.30
C LYS A 76 -1.66 5.38 -7.64
N GLU A 77 -0.37 5.68 -7.63
CA GLU A 77 0.68 4.69 -7.82
C GLU A 77 0.72 3.73 -6.63
N PHE A 78 0.53 4.25 -5.42
CA PHE A 78 0.40 3.43 -4.21
C PHE A 78 -0.83 2.50 -4.25
N ILE A 79 -2.00 2.98 -4.67
CA ILE A 79 -3.20 2.12 -4.72
C ILE A 79 -3.05 1.00 -5.76
N ALA A 80 -2.26 1.20 -6.82
CA ALA A 80 -1.93 0.14 -7.76
C ALA A 80 -1.15 -1.00 -7.09
N LEU A 81 -0.20 -0.69 -6.20
CA LEU A 81 0.46 -1.71 -5.36
C LEU A 81 -0.55 -2.48 -4.50
N ILE A 82 -1.45 -1.76 -3.82
CA ILE A 82 -2.48 -2.39 -2.97
C ILE A 82 -3.36 -3.32 -3.79
N ALA A 83 -3.82 -2.88 -4.97
CA ALA A 83 -4.62 -3.70 -5.86
C ALA A 83 -3.85 -4.95 -6.29
N MET A 84 -2.59 -4.81 -6.71
CA MET A 84 -1.74 -5.92 -7.13
C MET A 84 -1.55 -6.95 -6.01
N VAL A 85 -1.19 -6.51 -4.81
CA VAL A 85 -0.99 -7.38 -3.64
C VAL A 85 -2.31 -8.04 -3.25
N THR A 86 -3.42 -7.28 -3.24
CA THR A 86 -4.75 -7.81 -2.89
C THR A 86 -5.20 -8.88 -3.88
N SER A 87 -5.04 -8.67 -5.19
CA SER A 87 -5.35 -9.66 -6.21
C SER A 87 -4.45 -10.89 -6.12
N ALA A 88 -3.15 -10.72 -5.88
CA ALA A 88 -2.24 -11.85 -5.66
C ALA A 88 -2.61 -12.65 -4.38
N CYS A 89 -3.10 -11.97 -3.34
CA CYS A 89 -3.58 -12.63 -2.13
C CYS A 89 -4.95 -13.28 -2.34
N GLU A 90 -5.83 -12.73 -3.18
CA GLU A 90 -7.14 -13.31 -3.49
C GLU A 90 -6.97 -14.76 -3.96
N GLU A 91 -5.97 -15.05 -4.80
CA GLU A 91 -5.63 -16.42 -5.23
C GLU A 91 -5.31 -17.37 -4.06
N LEU A 92 -4.78 -16.86 -2.95
CA LEU A 92 -4.47 -17.63 -1.73
C LEU A 92 -5.69 -17.82 -0.83
N PHE A 93 -6.71 -16.98 -0.98
CA PHE A 93 -7.93 -16.98 -0.16
C PHE A 93 -9.19 -17.41 -0.92
N VAL A 94 -9.08 -17.80 -2.20
CA VAL A 94 -10.18 -18.46 -2.90
C VAL A 94 -10.54 -19.70 -2.07
N PRO A 95 -11.77 -19.79 -1.53
CA PRO A 95 -12.17 -20.98 -0.82
C PRO A 95 -12.05 -22.16 -1.78
N ASP A 96 -11.33 -23.20 -1.37
CA ASP A 96 -11.39 -24.50 -2.01
C ASP A 96 -12.87 -24.90 -2.08
N ASN A 97 -13.52 -24.67 -3.22
CA ASN A 97 -14.82 -25.23 -3.51
C ASN A 97 -14.59 -26.71 -3.83
N SER A 98 -14.38 -27.49 -2.75
CA SER A 98 -14.48 -28.95 -2.73
C SER A 98 -15.93 -29.38 -2.60
#